data_AF-A0A7I9A015-F1
#
_entry.id   AF-A0A7I9A015-F1
#
_cell.length_a   1.000
_cell.length_b   1.000
_cell.length_c   1.000
_cell.angle_alpha   90.00
_cell.angle_beta   90.00
_cell.angle_gamma   90.00
#
_symmetry.space_group_name_H-M   'P 1'
#
loop_
_entity.id
_entity.type
_entity.pdbx_description
1 polymer ?
#
loop_
_entity_poly.entity_id
_entity_poly.type
_entity_poly.pdbx_seq_one_letter_code
_entity_poly.pdbx_strand_id
1 'polypeptide(L)'
;MAFNIVNNNAKNSIIDCLKELESIEKMIESSGPTTTIVKYLTRYSIIRTCGTIEYSFKTIISDHKYDQHSEQIQRFIDEKFRNSSMNPNYDNICKALGSFDNNWCNNFKDKIKNDPHSNKLRDSLKSLNRARNDFAHGKSPTVSFQYIFDYFIDSVAIIQKMESSILELEATNTNIGLTKSNDRDNTFSDLVNNSQRNIANDPENNLRADL
;
A
#
# COMPACT_ATOMS: atom_id res chain seq x y z
N MET A 1 7.34 15.54 10.83
CA MET A 1 6.33 15.16 9.79
C MET A 1 5.65 13.87 10.24
N ALA A 2 4.32 13.78 10.22
CA ALA A 2 3.62 12.55 10.61
C ALA A 2 3.33 11.70 9.36
N PHE A 3 3.86 10.48 9.32
CA PHE A 3 3.58 9.54 8.23
C PHE A 3 2.33 8.71 8.52
N ASN A 4 1.37 8.70 7.61
CA ASN A 4 0.19 7.85 7.67
C ASN A 4 0.45 6.50 6.98
N ILE A 5 1.40 5.74 7.53
CA ILE A 5 1.70 4.36 7.12
C ILE A 5 1.26 3.43 8.26
N VAL A 6 0.50 2.40 7.93
CA VAL A 6 -0.09 1.45 8.88
C VAL A 6 0.83 0.24 9.10
N ASN A 7 1.44 -0.29 8.04
CA ASN A 7 2.40 -1.38 8.15
C ASN A 7 3.61 -0.94 8.99
N ASN A 8 3.77 -1.56 10.17
CA ASN A 8 4.77 -1.18 11.15
C ASN A 8 6.20 -1.36 10.64
N ASN A 9 6.48 -2.43 9.89
CA ASN A 9 7.82 -2.70 9.35
C ASN A 9 8.24 -1.62 8.35
N ALA A 10 7.35 -1.28 7.40
CA ALA A 10 7.57 -0.21 6.43
C ALA A 10 7.68 1.16 7.12
N LYS A 11 6.81 1.45 8.09
CA LYS A 11 6.81 2.69 8.87
C LYS A 11 8.12 2.88 9.63
N ASN A 12 8.58 1.85 10.35
CA ASN A 12 9.81 1.91 11.13
C ASN A 12 11.03 2.14 10.22
N SER A 13 11.11 1.40 9.10
CA SER A 13 12.19 1.57 8.12
C SER A 13 12.25 2.99 7.55
N ILE A 14 11.09 3.60 7.27
CA ILE A 14 10.99 4.99 6.80
C ILE A 14 11.41 5.99 7.89
N ILE A 15 10.96 5.80 9.13
CA ILE A 15 11.32 6.67 10.25
C ILE A 15 12.83 6.63 10.51
N ASP A 16 13.43 5.44 10.49
CA ASP A 16 14.86 5.28 10.72
C ASP A 16 15.67 5.92 9.59
N CYS A 17 15.26 5.69 8.34
CA CYS A 17 15.87 6.37 7.20
C CYS A 17 15.76 7.90 7.29
N LEU A 18 14.62 8.43 7.76
CA LEU A 18 14.46 9.88 7.94
C LEU A 18 15.42 10.42 9.00
N LYS A 19 15.52 9.77 10.17
CA LYS A 19 16.47 10.17 11.22
C LYS A 19 17.92 10.14 10.74
N GLU A 20 18.27 9.14 9.93
CA GLU A 20 19.59 9.06 9.31
C GLU A 20 19.84 10.23 8.35
N LEU A 21 18.86 10.60 7.51
CA LEU A 21 18.98 11.76 6.63
C LEU A 21 19.11 13.07 7.42
N GLU A 22 18.30 13.29 8.46
CA GLU A 22 18.39 14.48 9.33
C GLU A 22 19.76 14.58 10.04
N SER A 23 20.36 13.44 10.38
CA SER A 23 21.72 13.39 10.94
C SER A 23 22.77 13.76 9.89
N ILE A 24 22.64 13.22 8.68
CA ILE A 24 23.54 13.52 7.56
C ILE A 24 23.48 15.00 7.17
N GLU A 25 22.29 15.59 7.14
CA GLU A 25 22.09 17.01 6.86
C GLU A 25 22.93 17.88 7.81
N LYS A 26 22.85 17.63 9.12
CA LYS A 26 23.65 18.32 10.15
C LYS A 26 25.15 18.13 9.96
N MET A 27 25.58 16.92 9.54
CA MET A 27 26.99 16.66 9.24
C MET A 27 27.48 17.45 8.03
N ILE A 28 26.65 17.57 6.98
CA ILE A 28 26.95 18.35 5.78
C ILE A 28 27.05 19.84 6.10
N GLU A 29 26.09 20.38 6.86
CA GLU A 29 26.10 21.77 7.33
C GLU A 29 27.37 22.10 8.13
N SER A 30 27.80 21.17 8.99
CA SER A 30 29.01 21.35 9.81
C SER A 30 30.32 21.22 9.02
N SER A 31 30.35 20.42 7.96
CA SER A 31 31.58 20.10 7.20
C SER A 31 31.87 21.08 6.06
N GLY A 32 30.88 21.86 5.62
CA GLY A 32 30.95 22.69 4.44
C GLY A 32 30.65 21.91 3.14
N PRO A 33 29.87 22.49 2.21
CA PRO A 33 29.20 21.77 1.11
C PRO A 33 30.14 21.21 0.02
N THR A 34 31.38 21.71 -0.06
CA THR A 34 32.34 21.35 -1.12
C THR A 34 33.29 20.21 -0.75
N THR A 35 33.20 19.71 0.49
CA THR A 35 34.09 18.66 0.99
C THR A 35 33.78 17.30 0.35
N THR A 36 34.82 16.47 0.20
CA THR A 36 34.66 15.10 -0.35
C THR A 36 33.72 14.25 0.50
N ILE A 37 33.63 14.51 1.81
CA ILE A 37 32.72 13.80 2.71
C ILE A 37 31.25 13.99 2.30
N VAL A 38 30.86 15.20 1.86
CA VAL A 38 29.50 15.48 1.37
C VAL A 38 29.16 14.59 0.18
N LYS A 39 30.12 14.31 -0.72
CA LYS A 39 29.90 13.41 -1.86
C LYS A 39 29.65 11.98 -1.42
N TYR A 40 30.37 11.49 -0.42
CA TYR A 40 30.15 10.14 0.12
C TYR A 40 28.83 10.01 0.85
N LEU A 41 28.49 10.99 1.69
CA LEU A 41 27.21 11.04 2.40
C LEU A 41 26.04 11.12 1.41
N THR A 42 26.14 11.95 0.37
CA THR A 42 25.14 12.05 -0.70
C THR A 42 24.94 10.70 -1.40
N ARG A 43 26.02 10.00 -1.77
CA ARG A 43 25.94 8.68 -2.42
C ARG A 43 25.34 7.61 -1.50
N TYR A 44 25.70 7.63 -0.22
CA TYR A 44 25.09 6.79 0.79
C TYR A 44 23.58 7.04 0.89
N SER A 45 23.17 8.32 0.97
CA SER A 45 21.76 8.70 1.03
C SER A 45 20.96 8.21 -0.18
N ILE A 46 21.53 8.19 -1.39
CA ILE A 46 20.89 7.61 -2.58
C ILE A 46 20.53 6.13 -2.33
N ILE A 47 21.51 5.33 -1.91
CA ILE A 47 21.30 3.89 -1.69
C ILE A 47 20.34 3.66 -0.53
N ARG A 48 20.53 4.39 0.58
CA ARG A 48 19.71 4.23 1.79
C ARG A 48 18.25 4.54 1.52
N THR A 49 17.95 5.67 0.89
CA THR A 49 16.58 6.09 0.57
C THR A 49 15.92 5.17 -0.45
N CYS A 50 16.60 4.79 -1.53
CA CYS A 50 16.04 3.86 -2.52
C CYS A 50 15.74 2.48 -1.91
N GLY A 51 16.67 1.95 -1.11
CA GLY A 51 16.49 0.69 -0.41
C GLY A 51 15.29 0.73 0.54
N THR A 52 15.11 1.84 1.27
CA THR A 52 13.94 2.05 2.13
C THR A 52 12.64 2.07 1.34
N ILE A 53 12.54 2.83 0.25
CA ILE A 53 11.31 2.89 -0.55
C ILE A 53 10.99 1.52 -1.16
N GLU A 54 11.99 0.80 -1.67
CA GLU A 54 11.82 -0.54 -2.23
C GLU A 54 11.37 -1.54 -1.17
N TYR A 55 12.01 -1.53 0.00
CA TYR A 55 11.64 -2.36 1.14
C TYR A 55 10.20 -2.07 1.59
N SER A 56 9.84 -0.80 1.79
CA SER A 56 8.51 -0.42 2.26
C SER A 56 7.42 -0.79 1.25
N PHE A 57 7.65 -0.55 -0.04
CA PHE A 57 6.76 -0.99 -1.12
C PHE A 57 6.48 -2.49 -1.05
N LYS A 58 7.53 -3.31 -1.04
CA LYS A 58 7.42 -4.77 -1.04
C LYS A 58 6.82 -5.31 0.26
N THR A 59 7.18 -4.71 1.38
CA THR A 59 6.70 -5.10 2.70
C THR A 59 5.20 -4.84 2.84
N ILE A 60 4.72 -3.65 2.44
CA ILE A 60 3.29 -3.33 2.52
C ILE A 60 2.45 -4.29 1.67
N ILE A 61 2.83 -4.53 0.42
CA ILE A 61 2.06 -5.41 -0.47
C ILE A 61 2.10 -6.87 0.00
N SER A 62 3.23 -7.33 0.54
CA SER A 62 3.43 -8.74 0.90
C SER A 62 2.86 -9.07 2.28
N ASP A 63 2.94 -8.15 3.25
CA ASP A 63 2.44 -8.38 4.61
C ASP A 63 0.91 -8.30 4.70
N HIS A 64 0.24 -7.70 3.71
CA HIS A 64 -1.21 -7.50 3.74
C HIS A 64 -1.95 -8.84 3.81
N LYS A 65 -2.57 -9.11 4.97
CA LYS A 65 -3.28 -10.37 5.29
C LYS A 65 -2.43 -11.63 5.13
N TYR A 66 -1.11 -11.52 5.18
CA TYR A 66 -0.19 -12.63 4.95
C TYR A 66 -0.47 -13.85 5.82
N ASP A 67 -0.67 -13.65 7.12
CA ASP A 67 -0.92 -14.72 8.10
C ASP A 67 -2.30 -15.38 7.96
N GLN A 68 -3.17 -14.87 7.09
CA GLN A 68 -4.50 -15.42 6.82
C GLN A 68 -4.49 -16.43 5.66
N HIS A 69 -3.35 -16.62 5.01
CA HIS A 69 -3.20 -17.47 3.84
C HIS A 69 -2.42 -18.75 4.14
N SER A 70 -2.59 -19.78 3.30
CA SER A 70 -1.81 -21.02 3.44
C SER A 70 -0.33 -20.78 3.09
N GLU A 71 0.55 -21.65 3.59
CA GLU A 71 2.00 -21.56 3.35
C GLU A 71 2.36 -21.50 1.85
N GLN A 72 1.62 -22.20 0.99
CA GLN A 72 1.86 -22.18 -0.46
C GLN A 72 1.56 -20.81 -1.07
N ILE A 73 0.51 -20.14 -0.61
CA ILE A 73 0.16 -18.79 -1.07
C ILE A 73 1.12 -17.76 -0.50
N GLN A 74 1.48 -17.89 0.78
CA GLN A 74 2.51 -17.10 1.43
C GLN A 74 3.84 -17.16 0.65
N ARG A 75 4.30 -18.36 0.31
CA ARG A 75 5.50 -18.56 -0.53
C ARG A 75 5.36 -17.92 -1.90
N PHE A 76 4.21 -18.03 -2.55
CA PHE A 76 3.98 -17.36 -3.83
C PHE A 76 4.06 -15.83 -3.71
N ILE A 77 3.46 -15.24 -2.66
CA ILE A 77 3.53 -13.80 -2.38
C ILE A 77 4.99 -13.38 -2.18
N ASP A 78 5.74 -14.13 -1.38
CA ASP A 78 7.14 -13.86 -1.11
C ASP A 78 8.00 -13.91 -2.38
N GLU A 79 7.88 -14.97 -3.19
CA GLU A 79 8.64 -15.09 -4.44
C GLU A 79 8.25 -14.02 -5.46
N LYS A 80 6.95 -13.70 -5.58
CA LYS A 80 6.45 -12.74 -6.56
C LYS A 80 6.75 -11.28 -6.19
N PHE A 81 6.77 -10.95 -4.90
CA PHE A 81 6.85 -9.56 -4.44
C PHE A 81 8.05 -9.32 -3.53
N ARG A 82 8.08 -9.95 -2.34
CA ARG A 82 9.09 -9.69 -1.29
C ARG A 82 10.53 -9.91 -1.77
N ASN A 83 10.76 -11.02 -2.46
CA ASN A 83 12.07 -11.48 -2.92
C ASN A 83 12.35 -11.12 -4.39
N SER A 84 11.40 -10.50 -5.08
CA SER A 84 11.55 -10.10 -6.47
C SER A 84 12.56 -8.96 -6.63
N SER A 85 13.08 -8.75 -7.85
CA SER A 85 13.91 -7.58 -8.19
C SER A 85 13.10 -6.31 -8.51
N MET A 86 11.81 -6.29 -8.17
CA MET A 86 10.89 -5.23 -8.55
C MET A 86 11.17 -3.92 -7.79
N ASN A 87 11.67 -2.91 -8.50
CA ASN A 87 11.84 -1.57 -7.93
C ASN A 87 10.49 -0.81 -7.86
N PRO A 88 10.35 0.14 -6.92
CA PRO A 88 9.13 0.91 -6.74
C PRO A 88 9.06 2.05 -7.77
N ASN A 89 8.74 1.73 -9.01
CA ASN A 89 8.31 2.75 -9.98
C ASN A 89 6.78 2.71 -10.13
N TYR A 90 6.19 3.76 -10.67
CA TYR A 90 4.73 3.89 -10.81
C TYR A 90 4.07 2.68 -11.49
N ASP A 91 4.68 2.17 -12.56
CA ASP A 91 4.14 1.05 -13.32
C ASP A 91 4.25 -0.26 -12.54
N ASN A 92 5.37 -0.48 -11.84
CA ASN A 92 5.57 -1.64 -10.98
C ASN A 92 4.61 -1.64 -9.79
N ILE A 93 4.36 -0.48 -9.18
CA ILE A 93 3.34 -0.34 -8.13
C ILE A 93 1.96 -0.70 -8.69
N CYS A 94 1.58 -0.15 -9.85
CA CYS A 94 0.31 -0.48 -10.50
C CYS A 94 0.17 -1.98 -10.84
N LYS A 95 1.24 -2.60 -11.34
CA LYS A 95 1.29 -4.03 -11.67
C LYS A 95 1.18 -4.90 -10.41
N ALA A 96 1.84 -4.51 -9.32
CA ALA A 96 1.77 -5.22 -8.06
C ALA A 96 0.35 -5.18 -7.48
N LEU A 97 -0.24 -3.98 -7.37
CA LEU A 97 -1.61 -3.81 -6.90
C LEU A 97 -2.61 -4.58 -7.78
N GLY A 98 -2.54 -4.41 -9.10
CA GLY A 98 -3.45 -5.08 -10.04
C GLY A 98 -3.28 -6.61 -10.10
N SER A 99 -2.14 -7.15 -9.63
CA SER A 99 -1.97 -8.59 -9.48
C SER A 99 -2.79 -9.19 -8.35
N PHE A 100 -3.22 -8.36 -7.38
CA PHE A 100 -4.13 -8.76 -6.30
C PHE A 100 -5.57 -8.33 -6.60
N ASP A 101 -5.77 -7.04 -6.90
CA ASP A 101 -7.07 -6.47 -7.23
C ASP A 101 -6.90 -5.22 -8.12
N ASN A 102 -7.57 -5.22 -9.28
CA ASN A 102 -7.58 -4.07 -10.18
C ASN A 102 -8.19 -2.81 -9.54
N ASN A 103 -9.08 -2.95 -8.56
CA ASN A 103 -9.64 -1.82 -7.83
C ASN A 103 -8.59 -1.12 -6.97
N TRP A 104 -7.65 -1.86 -6.36
CA TRP A 104 -6.53 -1.26 -5.63
C TRP A 104 -5.66 -0.42 -6.58
N CYS A 105 -5.37 -0.95 -7.77
CA CYS A 105 -4.64 -0.25 -8.81
C CYS A 105 -5.37 1.03 -9.27
N ASN A 106 -6.68 0.93 -9.53
CA ASN A 106 -7.48 2.08 -9.96
C ASN A 106 -7.55 3.16 -8.87
N ASN A 107 -7.79 2.78 -7.62
CA ASN A 107 -7.81 3.72 -6.50
C ASN A 107 -6.45 4.40 -6.29
N PHE A 108 -5.35 3.65 -6.40
CA PHE A 108 -4.00 4.25 -6.38
C PHE A 108 -3.80 5.27 -7.50
N LYS A 109 -4.21 4.92 -8.73
CA LYS A 109 -4.12 5.84 -9.89
C LYS A 109 -4.91 7.11 -9.65
N ASP A 110 -6.14 6.99 -9.14
CA ASP A 110 -7.00 8.14 -8.83
C ASP A 110 -6.41 9.00 -7.72
N LYS A 111 -5.89 8.40 -6.65
CA LYS A 111 -5.20 9.13 -5.57
C LYS A 111 -3.98 9.90 -6.07
N ILE A 112 -3.19 9.33 -6.97
CA ILE A 112 -2.05 10.03 -7.55
C ILE A 112 -2.51 11.12 -8.52
N LYS A 113 -3.51 10.85 -9.36
CA LYS A 113 -4.03 11.81 -10.33
C LYS A 113 -4.66 13.04 -9.67
N ASN A 114 -5.36 12.83 -8.56
CA ASN A 114 -6.07 13.89 -7.84
C ASN A 114 -5.19 14.63 -6.82
N ASP A 115 -3.92 14.22 -6.64
CA ASP A 115 -2.98 14.95 -5.80
C ASP A 115 -2.51 16.24 -6.49
N PRO A 116 -2.59 17.42 -5.84
CA PRO A 116 -2.13 18.70 -6.42
C PRO A 116 -0.67 18.69 -6.89
N HIS A 117 0.15 17.81 -6.34
CA HIS A 117 1.57 17.66 -6.63
C HIS A 117 1.88 16.39 -7.44
N SER A 118 0.89 15.79 -8.12
CA SER A 118 1.01 14.53 -8.86
C SER A 118 2.29 14.40 -9.71
N ASN A 119 2.59 15.42 -10.53
CA ASN A 119 3.79 15.44 -11.37
C ASN A 119 5.07 15.40 -10.54
N LYS A 120 5.16 16.24 -9.51
CA LYS A 120 6.32 16.30 -8.60
C LYS A 120 6.55 14.93 -7.95
N LEU A 121 5.50 14.30 -7.41
CA LEU A 121 5.62 12.99 -6.76
C LEU A 121 6.20 11.95 -7.73
N ARG A 122 5.66 11.87 -8.95
CA ARG A 122 6.10 10.91 -9.97
C ARG A 122 7.53 11.17 -10.43
N ASP A 123 7.87 12.44 -10.63
CA ASP A 123 9.22 12.86 -11.05
C ASP A 123 10.25 12.61 -9.96
N SER A 124 9.91 12.85 -8.69
CA SER A 124 10.76 12.55 -7.53
C SER A 124 11.08 11.05 -7.45
N LEU A 125 10.06 10.19 -7.53
CA LEU A 125 10.28 8.73 -7.51
C LEU A 125 11.11 8.24 -8.70
N LYS A 126 10.87 8.81 -9.88
CA LYS A 126 11.66 8.51 -11.09
C LYS A 126 13.11 8.98 -10.94
N SER A 127 13.32 10.17 -10.39
CA SER A 127 14.64 10.77 -10.20
C SER A 127 15.45 10.01 -9.16
N LEU A 128 14.81 9.56 -8.08
CA LEU A 128 15.43 8.74 -7.05
C LEU A 128 15.90 7.39 -7.63
N ASN A 129 15.03 6.69 -8.37
CA ASN A 129 15.39 5.45 -9.06
C ASN A 129 16.53 5.65 -10.07
N ARG A 130 16.52 6.76 -10.82
CA ARG A 130 17.60 7.11 -11.76
C ARG A 130 18.92 7.32 -11.03
N ALA A 131 18.93 8.09 -9.95
CA ALA A 131 20.14 8.37 -9.17
C ALA A 131 20.79 7.08 -8.64
N ARG A 132 19.98 6.13 -8.14
CA ARG A 132 20.46 4.80 -7.74
C ARG A 132 21.05 4.04 -8.92
N ASN A 133 20.32 3.95 -10.03
CA ASN A 133 20.75 3.19 -11.20
C ASN A 133 22.07 3.75 -11.76
N ASP A 134 22.21 5.07 -11.82
CA ASP A 134 23.45 5.70 -12.27
C ASP A 134 24.60 5.38 -11.32
N PHE A 135 24.40 5.48 -10.00
CA PHE A 135 25.42 5.13 -9.02
C PHE A 135 25.82 3.65 -9.06
N ALA A 136 24.84 2.74 -9.10
CA ALA A 136 25.05 1.31 -9.14
C ALA A 136 25.79 0.84 -10.41
N HIS A 137 25.61 1.55 -11.53
CA HIS A 137 26.34 1.30 -12.76
C HIS A 137 27.69 2.04 -12.85
N GLY A 138 28.20 2.58 -11.74
CA GLY A 138 29.51 3.21 -11.66
C GLY A 138 29.58 4.64 -12.21
N LYS A 139 28.44 5.26 -12.55
CA LYS A 139 28.40 6.68 -12.92
C LYS A 139 28.44 7.55 -11.67
N SER A 140 28.60 8.86 -11.86
CA SER A 140 28.55 9.84 -10.77
C SER A 140 27.23 10.62 -10.84
N PRO A 141 26.22 10.28 -10.01
CA PRO A 141 25.02 11.10 -9.89
C PRO A 141 25.39 12.53 -9.49
N THR A 142 24.78 13.52 -10.14
CA THR A 142 25.01 14.95 -9.88
C THR A 142 23.96 15.56 -8.96
N VAL A 143 23.02 14.75 -8.45
CA VAL A 143 21.96 15.19 -7.54
C VAL A 143 22.55 15.60 -6.20
N SER A 144 22.07 16.71 -5.64
CA SER A 144 22.48 17.18 -4.31
C SER A 144 21.81 16.38 -3.20
N PHE A 145 22.37 16.44 -1.99
CA PHE A 145 21.76 15.86 -0.81
C PHE A 145 20.32 16.35 -0.59
N GLN A 146 20.07 17.66 -0.69
CA GLN A 146 18.73 18.23 -0.50
C GLN A 146 17.71 17.62 -1.46
N TYR A 147 18.06 17.48 -2.75
CA TYR A 147 17.16 16.86 -3.71
C TYR A 147 16.90 15.38 -3.38
N ILE A 148 17.88 14.63 -2.89
CA ILE A 148 17.65 13.25 -2.45
C ILE A 148 16.68 13.21 -1.26
N PHE A 149 16.83 14.13 -0.30
CA PHE A 149 15.91 14.26 0.83
C PHE A 149 14.49 14.53 0.32
N ASP A 150 14.31 15.53 -0.53
CA ASP A 150 13.02 15.91 -1.08
C ASP A 150 12.40 14.75 -1.89
N TYR A 151 13.19 14.07 -2.71
CA TYR A 151 12.74 12.92 -3.47
C TYR A 151 12.30 11.76 -2.58
N PHE A 152 12.98 11.56 -1.45
CA PHE A 152 12.59 10.55 -0.47
C PHE A 152 11.24 10.88 0.15
N ILE A 153 11.03 12.11 0.60
CA ILE A 153 9.75 12.55 1.19
C ILE A 153 8.60 12.40 0.20
N ASP A 154 8.78 12.87 -1.04
CA ASP A 154 7.78 12.72 -2.09
C ASP A 154 7.51 11.24 -2.43
N SER A 155 8.54 10.40 -2.41
CA SER A 155 8.39 8.94 -2.63
C SER A 155 7.63 8.27 -1.48
N VAL A 156 7.87 8.67 -0.23
CA VAL A 156 7.09 8.20 0.93
C VAL A 156 5.62 8.56 0.79
N ALA A 157 5.29 9.75 0.27
CA ALA A 157 3.91 10.14 0.01
C ALA A 157 3.23 9.25 -1.05
N ILE A 158 3.98 8.73 -2.04
CA ILE A 158 3.47 7.72 -2.97
C ILE A 158 3.20 6.39 -2.24
N ILE A 159 4.11 5.95 -1.38
CA ILE A 159 3.94 4.72 -0.59
C ILE A 159 2.69 4.79 0.31
N GLN A 160 2.44 5.95 0.93
CA GLN A 160 1.21 6.20 1.70
C GLN A 160 -0.06 6.10 0.85
N LYS A 161 -0.05 6.69 -0.35
CA LYS A 161 -1.17 6.59 -1.30
C LYS A 161 -1.39 5.17 -1.78
N MET A 162 -0.33 4.40 -1.95
CA MET A 162 -0.40 2.99 -2.28
C MET A 162 -1.05 2.20 -1.14
N GLU A 163 -0.59 2.33 0.09
CA GLU A 163 -1.17 1.58 1.22
C GLU A 163 -2.64 1.97 1.47
N SER A 164 -2.96 3.27 1.48
CA SER A 164 -4.35 3.72 1.63
C SER A 164 -5.26 3.20 0.51
N SER A 165 -4.73 2.99 -0.71
CA SER A 165 -5.53 2.42 -1.80
C SER A 165 -5.98 0.98 -1.55
N ILE A 166 -5.20 0.23 -0.77
CA ILE A 166 -5.50 -1.13 -0.34
C ILE A 166 -6.52 -1.09 0.81
N LEU A 167 -6.26 -0.27 1.83
CA LEU A 167 -7.03 -0.26 3.07
C LEU A 167 -8.45 0.34 2.94
N GLU A 168 -8.62 1.42 2.17
CA GLU A 168 -9.91 2.12 2.08
C GLU A 168 -11.00 1.28 1.40
N LEU A 169 -10.63 0.49 0.39
CA LEU A 169 -11.59 -0.35 -0.34
C LEU A 169 -12.11 -1.52 0.51
N GLU A 170 -11.29 -2.02 1.43
CA GLU A 170 -11.69 -3.09 2.34
C GLU A 170 -12.67 -2.61 3.42
N ALA A 171 -12.55 -1.36 3.87
CA ALA A 171 -13.53 -0.74 4.76
C ALA A 171 -14.92 -0.63 4.09
N THR A 172 -14.97 -0.26 2.80
CA THR A 172 -16.23 -0.25 2.02
C THR A 172 -16.81 -1.64 1.78
N ASN A 173 -15.97 -2.64 1.48
CA ASN A 173 -16.44 -4.01 1.23
C ASN A 173 -16.97 -4.71 2.49
N THR A 174 -16.41 -4.41 3.66
CA THR A 174 -16.90 -4.91 4.95
C THR A 174 -18.31 -4.37 5.26
N ASN A 175 -18.54 -3.08 4.99
CA ASN A 175 -19.86 -2.46 5.17
C ASN A 175 -20.92 -3.02 4.20
N ILE A 176 -20.55 -3.30 2.94
CA ILE A 176 -21.46 -3.92 1.96
C ILE A 176 -21.77 -5.39 2.33
N GLY A 177 -20.78 -6.12 2.84
CA GLY A 177 -20.94 -7.51 3.32
C GLY A 177 -21.94 -7.62 4.48
N LEU A 178 -21.87 -6.69 5.44
CA LEU A 178 -22.82 -6.59 6.56
C LEU A 178 -24.25 -6.24 6.10
N THR A 179 -24.40 -5.35 5.10
CA THR A 179 -25.73 -5.09 4.54
C THR A 179 -26.31 -6.30 3.81
N LYS A 180 -25.49 -7.05 3.05
CA LYS A 180 -25.94 -8.25 2.31
C LYS A 180 -26.17 -9.49 3.19
N SER A 181 -25.59 -9.57 4.39
CA SER A 181 -25.93 -10.63 5.36
C SER A 181 -27.29 -10.34 6.01
N ASN A 182 -27.53 -9.10 6.40
CA ASN A 182 -28.82 -8.69 6.98
C ASN A 182 -30.00 -8.88 6.00
N ASP A 183 -29.78 -8.63 4.70
CA ASP A 183 -30.81 -8.87 3.69
C ASP A 183 -31.09 -10.37 3.45
N ARG A 184 -30.07 -11.24 3.57
CA ARG A 184 -30.23 -12.69 3.37
C ARG A 184 -30.96 -13.35 4.55
N ASP A 185 -30.67 -12.94 5.78
CA ASP A 185 -31.34 -13.45 6.99
C ASP A 185 -32.83 -13.04 7.04
N ASN A 186 -33.18 -11.86 6.51
CA ASN A 186 -34.57 -11.44 6.35
C ASN A 186 -35.33 -12.28 5.30
N THR A 187 -34.73 -12.57 4.13
CA THR A 187 -35.39 -13.41 3.12
C THR A 187 -35.68 -14.84 3.59
N PHE A 188 -34.81 -15.45 4.39
CA PHE A 188 -35.05 -16.80 4.91
C PHE A 188 -36.15 -16.80 5.98
N SER A 189 -36.16 -15.79 6.85
CA SER A 189 -37.20 -15.58 7.87
C SER A 189 -38.57 -15.34 7.23
N ASP A 190 -38.62 -14.56 6.13
CA ASP A 190 -39.86 -14.27 5.40
C ASP A 190 -40.40 -15.49 4.64
N LEU A 191 -39.53 -16.35 4.10
CA LEU A 191 -39.91 -17.62 3.47
C LEU A 191 -40.49 -18.62 4.49
N VAL A 192 -39.89 -18.74 5.67
CA VAL A 192 -40.38 -19.60 6.76
C VAL A 192 -41.72 -19.10 7.31
N ASN A 193 -41.87 -17.78 7.48
CA ASN A 193 -43.11 -17.17 7.96
C ASN A 193 -44.26 -17.27 6.94
N ASN A 194 -43.99 -17.14 5.63
CA ASN A 194 -45.00 -17.35 4.60
C ASN A 194 -45.42 -18.82 4.45
N SER A 195 -44.49 -19.77 4.65
CA SER A 195 -44.83 -21.20 4.64
C SER A 195 -45.75 -21.57 5.81
N GLN A 196 -45.58 -20.97 6.99
CA GLN A 196 -46.45 -21.25 8.15
C GLN A 196 -47.84 -20.60 8.04
N ARG A 197 -47.95 -19.43 7.39
CA ARG A 197 -49.26 -18.78 7.14
C ARG A 197 -50.11 -19.52 6.11
N ASN A 198 -49.50 -20.21 5.14
CA ASN A 198 -50.24 -20.97 4.13
C ASN A 198 -50.75 -22.32 4.65
N ILE A 199 -50.15 -22.89 5.70
CA ILE A 199 -50.62 -24.13 6.34
C ILE A 199 -51.81 -23.84 7.29
N ALA A 200 -51.91 -22.61 7.82
CA ALA A 200 -52.97 -22.22 8.75
C ALA A 200 -54.30 -21.79 8.07
N ASN A 201 -54.33 -21.67 6.74
CA ASN A 201 -55.48 -21.19 5.98
C ASN A 201 -56.07 -22.24 5.00
N ASP A 202 -55.73 -23.51 5.16
CA ASP A 202 -56.32 -24.58 4.36
C ASP A 202 -57.76 -24.88 4.84
N PRO A 203 -58.82 -24.62 4.04
CA PRO A 203 -60.21 -24.72 4.50
C PRO A 203 -60.68 -26.16 4.82
N GLU A 204 -59.90 -27.19 4.54
CA GLU A 204 -60.33 -28.59 4.69
C GLU A 204 -60.12 -29.19 6.09
N ASN A 205 -59.44 -28.52 7.02
CA ASN A 205 -59.15 -29.13 8.34
C ASN A 205 -60.12 -28.76 9.47
N ASN A 206 -61.24 -28.09 9.17
CA ASN A 206 -62.23 -27.67 10.18
C ASN A 206 -63.58 -28.40 10.08
N LEU A 207 -63.57 -29.64 9.58
CA LEU A 207 -64.77 -30.49 9.49
C LEU A 207 -64.58 -31.86 10.15
N ARG A 208 -63.99 -31.92 11.36
CA ARG A 208 -64.05 -33.09 12.25
C ARG A 208 -64.03 -32.67 13.72
N ALA A 209 -65.01 -31.88 14.13
CA ALA A 209 -65.32 -31.67 15.54
C ALA A 209 -66.82 -31.38 15.65
N ASP A 210 -67.64 -32.40 15.37
CA ASP A 210 -69.02 -32.52 15.85
C ASP A 210 -69.57 -33.86 15.33
N LEU A 211 -69.36 -34.92 16.13
CA LEU A 211 -70.17 -36.14 16.27
C LEU A 211 -69.64 -36.97 17.45
#